data_AF-A0A7Y2L538-F1
#
_entry.id   AF-A0A7Y2L538-F1
#
_cell.length_a   1.000
_cell.length_b   1.000
_cell.length_c   1.000
_cell.angle_alpha   90.00
_cell.angle_beta   90.00
_cell.angle_gamma   90.00
#
_symmetry.space_group_name_H-M   'P 1'
#
loop_
_entity.id
_entity.type
_entity.pdbx_description
1 polymer ?
#
loop_
_entity_poly.entity_id
_entity_poly.type
_entity_poly.pdbx_seq_one_letter_code
_entity_poly.pdbx_strand_id
1 'polypeptide(L)'
;MPTSQLSIEQKTRLLLNSPAELTAYSQQAWDMLPRAEIDAIQLCGLKQRFAMLRDRIPVLKKLADGEGVNHVLHINDVVPLLFEHTVYKSYPPSLLEKRNFGQINKWLGK
;
A
#
# COMPACT_ATOMS: atom_id res chain seq x y z
N MET A 1 -8.84 12.76 22.19
CA MET A 1 -7.84 12.77 21.10
C MET A 1 -8.48 13.42 19.88
N PRO A 2 -7.86 14.40 19.23
CA PRO A 2 -8.49 15.23 18.20
C PRO A 2 -9.00 14.47 16.96
N THR A 3 -8.56 13.22 16.74
CA THR A 3 -8.95 12.41 15.58
C THR A 3 -10.13 11.45 15.80
N SER A 4 -10.71 11.38 17.01
CA SER A 4 -11.83 10.46 17.31
C SER A 4 -13.12 10.79 16.54
N GLN A 5 -13.25 12.00 16.01
CA GLN A 5 -14.41 12.44 15.21
C GLN A 5 -14.23 12.27 13.69
N LEU A 6 -13.08 11.83 13.21
CA LEU A 6 -12.84 11.66 11.78
C LEU A 6 -13.58 10.42 11.23
N SER A 7 -14.13 10.55 10.03
CA SER A 7 -14.65 9.42 9.24
C SER A 7 -13.54 8.42 8.89
N ILE A 8 -13.92 7.19 8.55
CA ILE A 8 -12.96 6.16 8.10
C ILE A 8 -12.19 6.65 6.87
N GLU A 9 -12.83 7.30 5.92
CA GLU A 9 -12.20 7.82 4.70
C GLU A 9 -11.13 8.89 5.01
N GLN A 10 -11.42 9.79 5.95
CA GLN A 10 -10.45 10.80 6.40
C GLN A 10 -9.27 10.15 7.11
N LYS A 11 -9.53 9.19 8.00
CA LYS A 11 -8.49 8.43 8.70
C LYS A 11 -7.64 7.61 7.71
N THR A 12 -8.25 7.00 6.70
CA THR A 12 -7.56 6.29 5.62
C THR A 12 -6.67 7.23 4.82
N ARG A 13 -7.14 8.44 4.49
CA ARG A 13 -6.31 9.43 3.82
C ARG A 13 -5.07 9.79 4.65
N LEU A 14 -5.23 9.98 5.96
CA LEU A 14 -4.11 10.21 6.87
C LEU A 14 -3.18 8.99 6.92
N LEU A 15 -3.70 7.77 7.12
CA LEU A 15 -2.89 6.56 7.12
C LEU A 15 -2.03 6.43 5.85
N LEU A 16 -2.61 6.72 4.68
CA LEU A 16 -1.95 6.52 3.39
C LEU A 16 -0.91 7.59 3.04
N ASN A 17 -1.03 8.81 3.57
CA ASN A 17 -0.22 9.96 3.11
C ASN A 17 0.56 10.65 4.25
N SER A 18 0.02 10.65 5.46
CA SER A 18 0.59 11.27 6.66
C SER A 18 0.27 10.43 7.91
N PRO A 19 0.78 9.18 8.03
CA PRO A 19 0.36 8.25 9.08
C PRO A 19 0.62 8.80 10.49
N ALA A 20 1.68 9.56 10.70
CA ALA A 20 1.97 10.17 12.00
C ALA A 20 0.90 11.19 12.43
N GLU A 21 0.25 11.89 11.50
CA GLU A 21 -0.81 12.85 11.82
C GLU A 21 -2.10 12.17 12.29
N LEU A 22 -2.36 10.92 11.88
CA LEU A 22 -3.54 10.14 12.30
C LEU A 22 -3.66 10.05 13.83
N THR A 23 -2.52 9.95 14.50
CA THR A 23 -2.42 9.83 15.96
C THR A 23 -1.80 11.06 16.60
N ALA A 24 -1.74 12.19 15.88
CA ALA A 24 -1.10 13.42 16.32
C ALA A 24 0.31 13.18 16.88
N TYR A 25 1.09 12.33 16.18
CA TYR A 25 2.46 11.97 16.51
C TYR A 25 2.60 11.26 17.87
N SER A 26 1.54 10.64 18.40
CA SER A 26 1.55 9.94 19.68
C SER A 26 1.57 8.42 19.52
N GLN A 27 2.59 7.78 20.12
CA GLN A 27 2.67 6.33 20.21
C GLN A 27 1.54 5.75 21.07
N GLN A 28 1.24 6.36 22.23
CA GLN A 28 0.14 5.91 23.08
C GLN A 28 -1.21 5.96 22.33
N ALA A 29 -1.42 6.97 21.49
CA ALA A 29 -2.63 7.06 20.68
C ALA A 29 -2.68 5.94 19.61
N TRP A 30 -1.55 5.48 19.08
CA TRP A 30 -1.50 4.29 18.23
C TRP A 30 -1.94 3.03 18.98
N ASP A 31 -1.41 2.82 20.19
CA ASP A 31 -1.71 1.64 20.99
C ASP A 31 -3.19 1.59 21.43
N MET A 32 -3.81 2.75 21.56
CA MET A 32 -5.21 2.90 21.98
C MET A 32 -6.22 2.88 20.83
N LEU A 33 -5.77 2.80 19.57
CA LEU A 33 -6.69 2.72 18.43
C LEU A 33 -7.49 1.40 18.46
N PRO A 34 -8.82 1.45 18.43
CA PRO A 34 -9.63 0.23 18.45
C PRO A 34 -9.32 -0.67 17.27
N ARG A 35 -9.23 -1.99 17.50
CA ARG A 35 -8.88 -2.95 16.44
C ARG A 35 -9.83 -2.89 15.24
N ALA A 36 -11.13 -2.81 15.49
CA ALA A 36 -12.14 -2.69 14.44
C ALA A 36 -11.96 -1.43 13.58
N GLU A 37 -11.48 -0.34 14.17
CA GLU A 37 -11.18 0.88 13.45
C GLU A 37 -9.94 0.70 12.56
N ILE A 38 -8.88 0.07 13.08
CA ILE A 38 -7.69 -0.27 12.30
C ILE A 38 -8.05 -1.14 11.10
N ASP A 39 -8.83 -2.21 11.32
CA ASP A 39 -9.24 -3.13 10.26
C ASP A 39 -10.05 -2.39 9.17
N ALA A 40 -10.96 -1.49 9.58
CA ALA A 40 -11.75 -0.68 8.64
C ALA A 40 -10.88 0.30 7.82
N ILE A 41 -9.96 1.02 8.47
CA ILE A 41 -9.06 1.98 7.81
C ILE A 41 -8.13 1.23 6.84
N GLN A 42 -7.58 0.07 7.24
CA GLN A 42 -6.71 -0.76 6.41
C GLN A 42 -7.45 -1.30 5.19
N LEU A 43 -8.65 -1.87 5.36
CA LEU A 43 -9.45 -2.37 4.25
C LEU A 43 -9.83 -1.25 3.26
N CYS A 44 -10.24 -0.09 3.78
CA CYS A 44 -10.51 1.07 2.93
C CYS A 44 -9.24 1.54 2.19
N GLY A 45 -8.09 1.53 2.87
CA GLY A 45 -6.79 1.85 2.27
C GLY A 45 -6.39 0.90 1.15
N LEU A 46 -6.59 -0.41 1.35
CA LEU A 46 -6.30 -1.42 0.34
C LEU A 46 -7.20 -1.26 -0.89
N LYS A 47 -8.50 -1.03 -0.70
CA LYS A 47 -9.44 -0.72 -1.78
C LYS A 47 -8.97 0.47 -2.62
N GLN A 48 -8.64 1.58 -1.96
CA GLN A 48 -8.18 2.81 -2.63
C GLN A 48 -6.85 2.59 -3.37
N ARG A 49 -5.87 1.97 -2.71
CA ARG A 49 -4.55 1.73 -3.30
C ARG A 49 -4.62 0.76 -4.47
N PHE A 50 -5.37 -0.34 -4.35
CA PHE A 50 -5.51 -1.30 -5.43
C PHE A 50 -6.20 -0.67 -6.65
N ALA A 51 -7.34 0.01 -6.46
CA ALA A 51 -8.03 0.70 -7.55
C ALA A 51 -7.14 1.75 -8.25
N MET A 52 -6.32 2.48 -7.49
CA MET A 52 -5.39 3.46 -8.04
C MET A 52 -4.21 2.82 -8.80
N LEU A 53 -3.70 1.70 -8.31
CA LEU A 53 -2.43 1.12 -8.78
C LEU A 53 -2.59 0.02 -9.81
N ARG A 54 -3.71 -0.71 -9.83
CA ARG A 54 -3.94 -1.86 -10.73
C ARG A 54 -3.60 -1.50 -12.17
N ASP A 55 -4.19 -0.44 -12.71
CA ASP A 55 -3.95 -0.04 -14.11
C ASP A 55 -2.68 0.80 -14.32
N ARG A 56 -2.02 1.25 -13.25
CA ARG A 56 -0.78 2.04 -13.32
C ARG A 56 0.49 1.20 -13.22
N ILE A 57 0.39 0.00 -12.63
CA ILE A 57 1.52 -0.93 -12.45
C ILE A 57 1.23 -2.17 -13.31
N PRO A 58 1.83 -2.29 -14.51
CA PRO A 58 1.44 -3.36 -15.44
C PRO A 58 1.69 -4.78 -14.92
N VAL A 59 2.72 -4.98 -14.10
CA VAL A 59 2.96 -6.27 -13.42
C VAL A 59 1.87 -6.61 -12.40
N LEU A 60 1.34 -5.60 -11.69
CA LEU A 60 0.20 -5.79 -10.78
C LEU A 60 -1.07 -6.12 -11.56
N LYS A 61 -1.33 -5.41 -12.67
CA LYS A 61 -2.46 -5.70 -13.56
C LYS A 61 -2.43 -7.15 -14.04
N LYS A 62 -1.29 -7.58 -14.58
CA LYS A 62 -1.11 -8.93 -15.10
C LYS A 62 -1.33 -10.00 -14.03
N LEU A 63 -0.82 -9.77 -12.82
CA LEU A 63 -1.03 -10.68 -11.69
C LEU A 63 -2.50 -10.72 -11.29
N ALA A 64 -3.13 -9.56 -11.10
CA ALA A 64 -4.53 -9.46 -10.72
C ALA A 64 -5.46 -10.10 -11.76
N ASP A 65 -5.19 -9.92 -13.05
CA ASP A 65 -5.95 -10.54 -14.14
C ASP A 65 -5.77 -12.07 -14.16
N GLY A 66 -4.54 -12.56 -13.90
CA GLY A 66 -4.25 -14.00 -13.81
C GLY A 66 -4.92 -14.68 -12.61
N GLU A 67 -4.96 -14.00 -11.47
CA GLU A 67 -5.58 -14.49 -10.22
C GLU A 67 -7.09 -14.18 -10.15
N GLY A 68 -7.65 -13.51 -11.16
CA GLY A 68 -9.07 -13.14 -11.21
C GLY A 68 -9.50 -12.07 -10.19
N VAL A 69 -8.56 -11.32 -9.61
CA VAL A 69 -8.83 -10.32 -8.57
C VAL A 69 -9.18 -8.99 -9.21
N ASN A 70 -10.49 -8.71 -9.30
CA ASN A 70 -10.98 -7.48 -9.91
C ASN A 70 -11.14 -6.30 -8.92
N HIS A 71 -11.48 -6.62 -7.67
CA HIS A 71 -11.71 -5.67 -6.60
C HIS A 71 -11.27 -6.32 -5.29
N VAL A 72 -10.85 -5.49 -4.32
CA VAL A 72 -10.59 -5.93 -2.95
C VAL A 72 -11.88 -5.73 -2.16
N LEU A 73 -12.45 -6.78 -1.60
CA LEU A 73 -13.62 -6.74 -0.72
C LEU A 73 -13.23 -7.04 0.73
N HIS A 74 -12.23 -7.90 0.91
CA HIS A 74 -11.68 -8.35 2.18
C HIS A 74 -10.16 -8.26 2.20
N ILE A 75 -9.56 -8.31 3.39
CA ILE A 75 -8.11 -8.31 3.57
C ILE A 75 -7.42 -9.49 2.85
N ASN A 76 -8.07 -10.65 2.79
CA ASN A 76 -7.47 -11.85 2.19
C ASN A 76 -7.40 -11.79 0.66
N ASP A 77 -8.19 -10.92 0.01
CA ASP A 77 -8.20 -10.78 -1.44
C ASP A 77 -6.86 -10.24 -1.98
N VAL A 78 -6.03 -9.64 -1.11
CA VAL A 78 -4.70 -9.13 -1.50
C VAL A 78 -3.58 -10.15 -1.38
N VAL A 79 -3.81 -11.31 -0.73
CA VAL A 79 -2.81 -12.37 -0.60
C VAL A 79 -2.26 -12.84 -1.94
N PRO A 80 -3.09 -13.19 -2.96
CA PRO A 80 -2.59 -13.59 -4.27
C PRO A 80 -1.93 -12.44 -5.06
N LEU A 81 -2.06 -11.19 -4.58
CA LEU A 81 -1.45 -10.01 -5.20
C LEU A 81 -0.06 -9.69 -4.65
N LEU A 82 0.44 -10.48 -3.69
CA LEU A 82 1.80 -10.35 -3.18
C LEU A 82 2.77 -10.90 -4.22
N PHE A 83 3.70 -10.05 -4.69
CA PHE A 83 4.69 -10.49 -5.65
C PHE A 83 5.63 -11.54 -5.06
N GLU A 84 6.15 -12.41 -5.92
CA GLU A 84 7.25 -13.30 -5.58
C GLU A 84 8.46 -12.52 -5.05
N HIS A 85 9.19 -13.14 -4.12
CA HIS A 85 10.36 -12.55 -3.48
C HIS A 85 11.43 -12.07 -4.48
N THR A 86 11.51 -12.71 -5.66
CA THR A 86 12.43 -12.38 -6.76
C THR A 86 12.04 -11.14 -7.55
N VAL A 87 10.78 -10.72 -7.49
CA VAL A 87 10.29 -9.47 -8.11
C VAL A 87 10.72 -8.27 -7.27
N TYR A 88 10.82 -8.45 -5.95
CA TYR A 88 11.35 -7.40 -5.08
C TYR A 88 12.85 -7.20 -5.32
N LYS A 89 13.25 -5.93 -5.28
CA LYS A 89 14.53 -5.39 -5.76
C LYS A 89 15.75 -6.24 -5.39
N SER A 90 16.32 -6.92 -6.37
CA SER A 90 17.72 -7.35 -6.39
C SER A 90 18.48 -6.43 -7.35
N TYR A 91 18.94 -5.27 -6.89
CA TYR A 91 19.73 -4.39 -7.76
C TYR A 91 21.17 -4.89 -7.84
N PRO A 92 21.72 -5.10 -9.05
CA PRO A 92 23.15 -5.31 -9.20
C PRO A 92 23.89 -4.15 -8.50
N PRO A 93 24.88 -4.42 -7.63
CA PRO A 93 25.67 -3.38 -6.96
C PRO A 93 26.24 -2.36 -7.96
N SER A 94 26.59 -2.83 -9.16
CA SER A 94 27.08 -2.01 -10.27
C SER A 94 26.12 -0.91 -10.74
N LEU A 95 24.80 -1.07 -10.59
CA LEU A 95 23.83 -0.01 -10.91
C LEU A 95 23.82 1.08 -9.85
N LEU A 96 24.09 0.72 -8.58
CA LEU A 96 24.20 1.67 -7.46
C LEU A 96 25.52 2.43 -7.52
N GLU A 97 26.63 1.73 -7.73
CA GLU A 97 27.97 2.32 -7.89
C GLU A 97 28.02 3.37 -9.00
N LYS A 98 27.34 3.08 -10.13
CA LYS A 98 27.29 3.97 -11.29
C LYS A 98 26.17 5.02 -11.23
N ARG A 99 25.42 5.09 -10.11
CA ARG A 99 24.28 6.02 -9.90
C ARG A 99 23.23 5.92 -11.02
N ASN A 100 23.06 4.76 -11.64
CA ASN A 100 22.17 4.56 -12.78
C ASN A 100 20.74 4.24 -12.32
N PHE A 101 20.11 5.21 -11.66
CA PHE A 101 18.76 5.06 -11.09
C PHE A 101 17.67 4.88 -12.17
N GLY A 102 17.94 5.29 -13.41
CA GLY A 102 17.03 5.06 -14.55
C GLY A 102 16.82 3.57 -14.83
N GLN A 103 17.90 2.76 -14.83
CA GLN A 103 17.80 1.30 -14.98
C GLN A 103 17.06 0.65 -13.80
N ILE A 104 17.31 1.13 -12.59
CA ILE A 104 16.71 0.67 -11.31
C ILE A 104 15.19 0.84 -11.30
N ASN A 105 14.66 1.88 -11.96
CA ASN A 105 13.23 2.20 -12.01
C ASN A 105 12.53 1.71 -13.27
N LYS A 106 13.24 1.04 -14.20
CA LYS A 106 12.69 0.61 -15.50
C LYS A 106 11.49 -0.33 -15.39
N TRP A 107 11.40 -1.10 -14.30
CA TRP A 107 10.28 -2.01 -14.02
C TRP A 107 8.96 -1.28 -13.71
N LEU A 108 9.01 0.01 -13.31
CA LEU A 108 7.81 0.81 -13.02
C LEU A 108 7.08 1.29 -14.28
N GLY A 109 7.75 1.30 -15.43
CA GLY A 109 7.23 1.87 -16.68
C GLY A 109 7.01 0.85 -17.82
N LYS A 110 7.11 -0.45 -17.54
CA LYS A 110 6.80 -1.51 -18.51
C LYS A 110 5.46 -2.14 -18.21
#